data_AF-A0A9D6NDQ1-F1
#
_entry.id   AF-A0A9D6NDQ1-F1
#
_cell.length_a   1.000
_cell.length_b   1.000
_cell.length_c   1.000
_cell.angle_alpha   90.00
_cell.angle_beta   90.00
_cell.angle_gamma   90.00
#
_symmetry.space_group_name_H-M   'P 1'
#
loop_
_entity.id
_entity.type
_entity.pdbx_description
1 polymer ?
#
loop_
_entity_poly.entity_id
_entity_poly.type
_entity_poly.pdbx_seq_one_letter_code
_entity_poly.pdbx_strand_id
1 'polypeptide(L)'
;MNRRQFNQALVGDLLGGCLSLRRGALADEDSDVKQLGRELQSYLSVMTYPEDPTTPPTYLLIQESALRGLVRCTECGESVNMGGFVVKSRNTGETLEMDYLGVHAMVEHGTSQYHYDVSTEDLEEPQDKMIGVQMLRRILHDEKPGL
;
A
#
# COMPACT_ATOMS: atom_id res chain seq x y z
N MET A 1 -6.73 52.56 -17.97
CA MET A 1 -6.54 51.84 -16.68
C MET A 1 -5.05 51.81 -16.34
N ASN A 2 -4.72 52.11 -15.08
CA ASN A 2 -3.48 52.74 -14.61
C ASN A 2 -2.41 51.78 -14.04
N ARG A 3 -1.15 52.20 -14.18
CA ARG A 3 -0.04 52.02 -13.22
C ARG A 3 -0.30 52.95 -12.01
N ARG A 4 -0.46 52.41 -10.80
CA ARG A 4 -0.19 53.02 -9.46
C ARG A 4 -1.12 52.42 -8.40
N GLN A 5 -0.65 51.32 -7.83
CA GLN A 5 -0.89 50.76 -6.49
C GLN A 5 -0.14 49.41 -6.51
N PHE A 6 1.18 49.23 -6.32
CA PHE A 6 2.26 50.01 -5.71
C PHE A 6 1.92 50.60 -4.34
N ASN A 7 1.92 49.73 -3.33
CA ASN A 7 2.90 49.76 -2.23
C ASN A 7 2.82 48.41 -1.49
N GLN A 8 3.87 47.58 -1.57
CA GLN A 8 5.09 47.65 -0.73
C GLN A 8 4.76 47.29 0.72
N ALA A 9 5.09 46.08 1.14
CA ALA A 9 6.44 45.60 1.49
C ALA A 9 6.64 45.71 3.00
N LEU A 10 6.80 44.55 3.62
CA LEU A 10 7.74 44.40 4.71
C LEU A 10 8.50 43.10 4.45
N VAL A 11 9.44 43.21 3.50
CA VAL A 11 10.70 42.49 3.60
C VAL A 11 11.60 43.37 4.47
N GLY A 12 12.24 42.77 5.46
CA GLY A 12 13.00 43.41 6.52
C GLY A 12 12.89 42.55 7.76
N ASP A 13 13.30 41.27 7.70
CA ASP A 13 14.66 40.87 8.12
C ASP A 13 15.06 41.55 9.43
N LEU A 14 15.11 40.76 10.51
CA LEU A 14 16.33 40.57 11.30
C LEU A 14 16.03 39.79 12.60
N LEU A 15 16.72 38.65 12.72
CA LEU A 15 17.10 37.96 13.96
C LEU A 15 16.03 37.10 14.63
N GLY A 16 16.04 35.80 14.30
CA GLY A 16 15.29 34.81 15.09
C GLY A 16 15.36 33.36 14.63
N GLY A 17 16.51 32.85 14.19
CA GLY A 17 16.77 31.40 14.19
C GLY A 17 16.54 30.66 12.88
N CYS A 18 17.58 30.61 12.04
CA CYS A 18 17.80 29.50 11.14
C CYS A 18 17.98 28.22 11.97
N LEU A 19 17.01 27.30 11.97
CA LEU A 19 17.18 25.83 12.08
C LEU A 19 15.80 25.14 12.10
N SER A 20 15.70 24.03 11.37
CA SER A 20 14.59 23.07 11.32
C SER A 20 13.49 23.32 10.28
N LEU A 21 13.80 22.91 9.04
CA LEU A 21 12.91 22.07 8.24
C LEU A 21 12.14 21.09 9.16
N ARG A 22 10.84 21.32 9.39
CA ARG A 22 9.93 20.23 9.75
C ARG A 22 9.20 19.79 8.49
N ARG A 23 9.84 18.83 7.83
CA ARG A 23 9.20 17.82 7.00
C ARG A 23 8.22 17.08 7.92
N GLY A 24 6.93 17.16 7.64
CA GLY A 24 5.91 16.53 8.48
C GLY A 24 4.54 17.15 8.30
N ALA A 25 4.05 17.20 7.05
CA ALA A 25 2.62 17.00 6.87
C ALA A 25 2.35 15.59 7.43
N LEU A 26 1.53 15.49 8.47
CA LEU A 26 1.14 14.20 9.04
C LEU A 26 0.42 13.45 7.92
N ALA A 27 1.12 12.52 7.26
CA ALA A 27 0.49 11.59 6.35
C ALA A 27 -0.56 10.84 7.18
N ASP A 28 -1.81 10.88 6.71
CA ASP A 28 -2.88 10.09 7.30
C ASP A 28 -2.51 8.62 7.07
N GLU A 29 -2.27 7.87 8.15
CA GLU A 29 -1.77 6.49 8.09
C GLU A 29 -2.69 5.63 7.21
N ASP A 30 -4.00 5.89 7.25
CA ASP A 30 -5.01 5.22 6.42
C ASP A 30 -4.79 5.53 4.93
N SER A 31 -4.47 6.78 4.59
CA SER A 31 -4.21 7.21 3.21
C SER A 31 -2.95 6.56 2.62
N ASP A 32 -1.93 6.37 3.46
CA ASP A 32 -0.66 5.74 3.13
C ASP A 32 -0.85 4.23 2.91
N VAL A 33 -1.61 3.57 3.78
CA VAL A 33 -1.95 2.14 3.64
C VAL A 33 -2.79 1.91 2.39
N LYS A 34 -3.78 2.78 2.11
CA LYS A 34 -4.56 2.73 0.86
C LYS A 34 -3.68 2.87 -0.38
N GLN A 35 -2.71 3.77 -0.33
CA GLN A 35 -1.79 3.96 -1.45
C GLN A 35 -0.94 2.71 -1.68
N LEU A 36 -0.39 2.12 -0.61
CA LEU A 36 0.39 0.90 -0.69
C LEU A 36 -0.42 -0.29 -1.23
N GLY A 37 -1.69 -0.41 -0.79
CA GLY A 37 -2.61 -1.42 -1.31
C GLY A 37 -2.87 -1.28 -2.80
N ARG A 38 -3.08 -0.06 -3.30
CA ARG A 38 -3.29 0.21 -4.74
C ARG A 38 -2.07 -0.13 -5.58
N GLU A 39 -0.88 0.20 -5.10
CA GLU A 39 0.37 -0.13 -5.79
C GLU A 39 0.54 -1.63 -5.91
N LEU A 40 0.33 -2.35 -4.81
CA LEU A 40 0.38 -3.81 -4.82
C LEU A 40 -0.67 -4.42 -5.77
N GLN A 41 -1.91 -3.94 -5.72
CA GLN A 41 -2.99 -4.39 -6.60
C GLN A 41 -2.65 -4.17 -8.08
N SER A 42 -1.99 -3.06 -8.41
CA SER A 42 -1.54 -2.78 -9.78
C SER A 42 -0.49 -3.77 -10.28
N TYR A 43 0.35 -4.33 -9.40
CA TYR A 43 1.30 -5.37 -9.79
C TYR A 43 0.63 -6.73 -9.97
N LEU A 44 -0.39 -7.03 -9.16
CA LEU A 44 -1.16 -8.26 -9.25
C LEU A 44 -2.03 -8.29 -10.51
N SER A 45 -2.64 -7.17 -10.92
CA SER A 45 -3.53 -7.13 -12.09
C SER A 45 -2.83 -7.55 -13.38
N VAL A 46 -1.54 -7.26 -13.52
CA VAL A 46 -0.73 -7.63 -14.69
C VAL A 46 -0.52 -9.14 -14.79
N MET A 47 -0.41 -9.83 -13.66
CA MET A 47 -0.25 -11.29 -13.66
C MET A 47 -1.52 -11.98 -14.17
N THR A 48 -2.67 -11.45 -13.80
CA THR A 48 -3.99 -11.97 -14.18
C THR A 48 -4.36 -11.56 -15.61
N TYR A 49 -3.91 -10.38 -16.05
CA TYR A 49 -4.19 -9.81 -17.37
C TYR A 49 -2.89 -9.24 -17.99
N PRO A 50 -2.07 -10.08 -18.65
CA PRO A 50 -0.77 -9.67 -19.20
C PRO A 50 -0.86 -8.69 -20.39
N GLU A 51 -2.08 -8.33 -20.80
CA GLU A 51 -2.37 -7.38 -21.88
C GLU A 51 -2.48 -5.93 -21.39
N ASP A 52 -2.44 -5.72 -20.06
CA ASP A 52 -2.44 -4.40 -19.42
C ASP A 52 -1.01 -3.78 -19.47
N PRO A 53 -0.83 -2.52 -19.93
CA PRO A 53 0.49 -1.92 -20.18
C PRO A 53 1.43 -1.76 -18.99
N THR A 54 1.01 -2.01 -17.76
CA THR A 54 1.92 -2.03 -16.63
C THR A 54 2.72 -3.32 -16.65
N THR A 55 4.04 -3.27 -16.87
CA THR A 55 4.90 -4.43 -16.61
C THR A 55 5.28 -4.41 -15.12
N PRO A 56 5.17 -5.53 -14.36
CA PRO A 56 5.69 -5.54 -13.00
C PRO A 56 7.17 -5.15 -13.02
N PRO A 57 7.64 -4.35 -12.06
CA PRO A 57 9.04 -3.96 -12.00
C PRO A 57 9.93 -5.20 -12.00
N THR A 58 11.02 -5.18 -12.77
CA THR A 58 11.92 -6.34 -12.93
C THR A 58 12.59 -6.79 -11.63
N TYR A 59 12.64 -5.92 -10.62
CA TYR A 59 13.14 -6.21 -9.29
C TYR A 59 12.12 -6.92 -8.38
N LEU A 60 10.86 -7.05 -8.80
CA LEU A 60 9.83 -7.78 -8.08
C LEU A 60 9.61 -9.16 -8.70
N LEU A 61 9.46 -10.15 -7.81
CA LEU A 61 8.94 -11.47 -8.10
C LEU A 61 7.64 -11.62 -7.35
N ILE A 62 6.57 -11.95 -8.06
CA ILE A 62 5.28 -12.25 -7.45
C ILE A 62 4.88 -13.66 -7.87
N GLN A 63 4.52 -14.48 -6.89
CA GLN A 63 4.03 -15.83 -7.10
C GLN A 63 2.66 -15.96 -6.46
N GLU A 64 1.63 -16.17 -7.29
CA GLU A 64 0.27 -16.38 -6.82
C GLU A 64 0.04 -17.83 -6.40
N SER A 65 -0.80 -17.99 -5.39
CA SER A 65 -1.34 -19.26 -4.89
C SER A 65 -2.85 -19.09 -4.75
N ALA A 66 -3.55 -19.17 -5.90
CA ALA A 66 -5.00 -19.11 -5.93
C ALA A 66 -5.59 -20.38 -5.30
N LEU A 67 -6.20 -20.24 -4.13
CA LEU A 67 -6.98 -21.31 -3.51
C LEU A 67 -8.41 -21.28 -4.04
N ARG A 68 -9.07 -22.44 -4.03
CA ARG A 68 -10.50 -22.51 -4.32
C ARG A 68 -11.28 -22.13 -3.07
N GLY A 69 -12.04 -21.05 -3.14
CA GLY A 69 -12.90 -20.60 -2.05
C GLY A 69 -12.97 -19.08 -1.97
N LEU A 70 -14.01 -18.58 -1.30
CA LEU A 70 -14.19 -17.18 -0.97
C LEU A 70 -14.32 -17.03 0.54
N VAL A 71 -13.63 -16.04 1.10
CA VAL A 71 -13.81 -15.57 2.48
C VAL A 71 -14.62 -14.29 2.46
N ARG A 72 -15.42 -14.05 3.50
CA ARG A 72 -16.13 -12.78 3.66
C ARG A 72 -15.28 -11.80 4.45
N CYS A 73 -15.09 -10.61 3.89
CA CYS A 73 -14.54 -9.48 4.63
C CYS A 73 -15.51 -9.11 5.76
N THR A 74 -15.04 -9.06 7.00
CA THR A 74 -15.88 -8.73 8.16
C THR A 74 -16.25 -7.24 8.23
N GLU A 75 -15.52 -6.38 7.51
CA GLU A 75 -15.76 -4.93 7.51
C GLU A 75 -16.84 -4.51 6.52
N CYS A 76 -16.83 -5.05 5.29
CA CYS A 76 -17.77 -4.66 4.23
C CYS A 76 -18.69 -5.78 3.73
N GLY A 77 -18.43 -7.04 4.12
CA GLY A 77 -19.22 -8.20 3.71
C GLY A 77 -18.91 -8.74 2.31
N GLU A 78 -17.96 -8.15 1.58
CA GLU A 78 -17.56 -8.61 0.25
C GLU A 78 -16.91 -10.00 0.30
N SER A 79 -17.16 -10.81 -0.74
CA SER A 79 -16.56 -12.13 -0.88
C SER A 79 -15.24 -12.04 -1.65
N VAL A 80 -14.13 -12.29 -0.97
CA VAL A 80 -12.76 -12.17 -1.50
C VAL A 80 -12.15 -13.57 -1.67
N ASN A 81 -11.29 -13.75 -2.68
CA ASN A 81 -10.61 -15.03 -2.92
C ASN A 81 -9.76 -15.44 -1.70
N MET A 82 -9.86 -16.71 -1.29
CA MET A 82 -9.11 -17.27 -0.14
C MET A 82 -7.62 -17.48 -0.40
N GLY A 83 -7.20 -17.37 -1.66
CA GLY A 83 -5.82 -17.48 -2.05
C GLY A 83 -4.96 -16.32 -1.58
N GLY A 84 -3.71 -16.39 -1.98
CA GLY A 84 -2.75 -15.35 -1.68
C GLY A 84 -1.62 -15.35 -2.67
N PHE A 85 -0.56 -14.65 -2.32
CA PHE A 85 0.63 -14.51 -3.12
C PHE A 85 1.83 -14.22 -2.24
N VAL A 86 2.99 -14.48 -2.82
CA VAL A 86 4.28 -14.16 -2.23
C VAL A 86 4.91 -13.07 -3.07
N VAL A 87 5.23 -11.94 -2.46
CA VAL A 87 6.03 -10.86 -3.06
C VAL A 87 7.46 -11.00 -2.57
N LYS A 88 8.40 -11.01 -3.51
CA LYS A 88 9.82 -11.10 -3.22
C LYS A 88 10.60 -10.01 -3.94
N SER A 89 11.43 -9.28 -3.19
CA SER A 89 12.45 -8.41 -3.78
C SER A 89 13.59 -9.26 -4.31
N ARG A 90 13.93 -9.10 -5.59
CA ARG A 90 15.13 -9.71 -6.19
C ARG A 90 16.41 -9.11 -5.65
N ASN A 91 16.37 -7.86 -5.17
CA ASN A 91 17.55 -7.12 -4.74
C ASN A 91 17.97 -7.50 -3.33
N THR A 92 17.03 -7.53 -2.39
CA THR A 92 17.29 -7.84 -0.98
C THR A 92 17.03 -9.29 -0.61
N GLY A 93 16.25 -10.00 -1.42
CA GLY A 93 15.73 -11.33 -1.09
C GLY A 93 14.60 -11.31 -0.06
N GLU A 94 14.20 -10.13 0.43
CA GLU A 94 13.06 -9.98 1.34
C GLU A 94 11.80 -10.55 0.69
N THR A 95 11.06 -11.33 1.47
CA THR A 95 9.89 -12.08 1.01
C THR A 95 8.73 -11.83 1.96
N LEU A 96 7.59 -11.43 1.43
CA LEU A 96 6.36 -11.22 2.18
C LEU A 96 5.24 -12.06 1.57
N GLU A 97 4.60 -12.87 2.40
CA GLU A 97 3.41 -13.64 2.03
C GLU A 97 2.16 -12.89 2.48
N MET A 98 1.17 -12.80 1.61
CA MET A 98 -0.09 -12.09 1.86
C MET A 98 -1.25 -12.83 1.20
N ASP A 99 -2.45 -12.72 1.77
CA ASP A 99 -3.67 -13.16 1.11
C ASP A 99 -4.33 -11.99 0.35
N TYR A 100 -5.25 -12.32 -0.57
CA TYR A 100 -5.99 -11.29 -1.33
C TYR A 100 -6.88 -10.43 -0.43
N LEU A 101 -7.30 -10.96 0.73
CA LEU A 101 -8.08 -10.19 1.69
C LEU A 101 -7.26 -9.08 2.34
N GLY A 102 -5.98 -9.30 2.62
CA GLY A 102 -5.08 -8.26 3.10
C GLY A 102 -4.93 -7.13 2.09
N VAL A 103 -4.87 -7.43 0.79
CA VAL A 103 -4.88 -6.40 -0.26
C VAL A 103 -6.19 -5.63 -0.28
N HIS A 104 -7.32 -6.34 -0.20
CA HIS A 104 -8.65 -5.73 -0.12
C HIS A 104 -8.76 -4.78 1.08
N ALA A 105 -8.32 -5.20 2.27
CA ALA A 105 -8.35 -4.40 3.48
C ALA A 105 -7.50 -3.12 3.36
N MET A 106 -6.31 -3.22 2.75
CA MET A 106 -5.51 -2.03 2.47
C MET A 106 -6.21 -1.07 1.51
N VAL A 107 -6.75 -1.57 0.40
CA VAL A 107 -7.33 -0.73 -0.67
C VAL A 107 -8.64 -0.08 -0.23
N GLU A 108 -9.57 -0.88 0.30
CA GLU A 108 -10.94 -0.44 0.57
C GLU A 108 -11.06 0.22 1.95
N HIS A 109 -10.36 -0.32 2.95
CA HIS A 109 -10.53 0.06 4.34
C HIS A 109 -9.37 0.90 4.89
N GLY A 110 -8.20 0.86 4.23
CA GLY A 110 -7.03 1.62 4.67
C GLY A 110 -6.38 1.09 5.93
N THR A 111 -6.63 -0.18 6.25
CA THR A 111 -6.08 -0.85 7.43
C THR A 111 -4.98 -1.83 7.03
N SER A 112 -4.03 -1.99 7.94
CA SER A 112 -2.97 -3.00 7.87
C SER A 112 -3.36 -4.29 8.59
N GLN A 113 -4.53 -4.33 9.21
CA GLN A 113 -5.06 -5.45 9.96
C GLN A 113 -6.41 -5.81 9.39
N TYR A 114 -6.68 -7.10 9.27
CA TYR A 114 -7.95 -7.57 8.75
C TYR A 114 -8.36 -8.87 9.42
N HIS A 115 -9.64 -9.14 9.36
CA HIS A 115 -10.27 -10.35 9.88
C HIS A 115 -11.08 -11.00 8.76
N TYR A 116 -11.17 -12.32 8.81
CA TYR A 116 -12.11 -13.06 7.98
C TYR A 116 -12.87 -14.07 8.80
N ASP A 117 -14.09 -14.30 8.32
CA ASP A 117 -14.91 -15.43 8.73
C ASP A 117 -14.63 -16.61 7.78
N VAL A 118 -14.30 -17.76 8.36
CA VAL A 118 -14.16 -19.01 7.62
C VAL A 118 -15.49 -19.75 7.72
N SER A 119 -16.24 -19.78 6.63
CA SER A 119 -17.50 -20.52 6.55
C SER A 119 -17.24 -22.04 6.41
N THR A 120 -16.60 -22.64 7.41
CA THR A 120 -16.75 -24.07 7.72
C THR A 120 -17.82 -24.19 8.79
N GLU A 121 -18.73 -25.16 8.65
CA GLU A 121 -20.05 -25.23 9.29
C GLU A 121 -20.07 -25.34 10.84
N ASP A 122 -18.96 -25.05 11.53
CA ASP A 122 -18.86 -25.03 12.99
C ASP A 122 -17.97 -23.85 13.46
N LEU A 123 -18.61 -22.78 13.95
CA LEU A 123 -18.13 -21.79 14.94
C LEU A 123 -16.60 -21.60 15.09
N GLU A 124 -15.89 -21.10 14.07
CA GLU A 124 -14.54 -20.55 14.29
C GLU A 124 -14.62 -19.03 14.55
N GLU A 125 -13.82 -18.56 15.51
CA GLU A 125 -13.64 -17.13 15.78
C GLU A 125 -12.94 -16.45 14.59
N PRO A 126 -13.25 -15.17 14.29
CA PRO A 126 -12.55 -14.42 13.26
C PRO A 126 -11.04 -14.46 13.52
N GLN A 127 -10.26 -14.73 12.46
CA GLN A 127 -8.81 -14.75 12.57
C GLN A 127 -8.21 -13.39 12.21
N ASP A 128 -7.43 -12.83 13.14
CA ASP A 128 -6.73 -11.56 12.98
C ASP A 128 -5.41 -11.77 12.23
N LYS A 129 -5.21 -11.03 11.15
CA LYS A 129 -3.91 -10.99 10.44
C LYS A 129 -3.40 -9.57 10.34
N MET A 130 -2.08 -9.42 10.55
CA MET A 130 -1.37 -8.16 10.35
C MET A 130 -0.52 -8.21 9.09
N ILE A 131 -0.59 -7.15 8.31
CA ILE A 131 0.22 -6.91 7.13
C ILE A 131 1.51 -6.23 7.57
N GLY A 132 2.65 -6.77 7.15
CA GLY A 132 3.96 -6.15 7.37
C GLY A 132 4.16 -4.88 6.52
N VAL A 133 3.39 -3.81 6.73
CA VAL A 133 3.37 -2.58 5.90
C VAL A 133 4.76 -1.98 5.68
N GLN A 134 5.60 -1.94 6.71
CA GLN A 134 6.97 -1.42 6.60
C GLN A 134 7.88 -2.34 5.76
N MET A 135 7.64 -3.65 5.79
CA MET A 135 8.33 -4.61 4.94
C MET A 135 7.81 -4.53 3.50
N LEU A 136 6.50 -4.46 3.32
CA LEU A 136 5.88 -4.30 2.01
C LEU A 136 6.37 -3.01 1.32
N ARG A 137 6.38 -1.90 2.04
CA ARG A 137 6.93 -0.62 1.54
C ARG A 137 8.38 -0.76 1.10
N ARG A 138 9.22 -1.44 1.90
CA ARG A 138 10.61 -1.72 1.52
C ARG A 138 10.70 -2.56 0.26
N ILE A 139 9.91 -3.63 0.14
CA ILE A 139 9.90 -4.50 -1.03
C ILE A 139 9.41 -3.75 -2.29
N LEU A 140 8.30 -3.01 -2.20
CA LEU A 140 7.68 -2.34 -3.35
C LEU A 140 8.45 -1.12 -3.85
N HIS A 141 9.14 -0.39 -2.95
CA HIS A 141 9.89 0.81 -3.31
C HIS A 141 11.41 0.60 -3.32
N ASP A 142 11.86 -0.64 -3.33
CA ASP A 142 13.28 -0.95 -3.51
C ASP A 142 13.70 -0.69 -4.96
N GLU A 143 13.87 0.58 -5.32
CA GLU A 143 14.33 0.95 -6.65
C GLU A 143 15.84 0.69 -6.81
N LYS A 144 16.07 -0.33 -7.64
CA LYS A 144 17.16 -0.55 -8.60
C LYS A 144 18.56 -0.90 -8.04
N PRO A 145 19.13 -2.07 -8.43
CA PRO A 145 20.56 -2.21 -8.38
C PRO A 145 21.17 -1.09 -9.24
N GLY A 146 22.05 -0.30 -8.64
CA GLY A 146 22.82 0.71 -9.34
C GLY A 146 23.52 0.06 -10.54
N LEU A 147 23.18 0.55 -11.73
CA LEU A 147 23.99 0.41 -12.94
C LEU A 147 24.95 1.60 -13.01
#